data_AF-A0A1G8BTC8-F1
#
_entry.id   AF-A0A1G8BTC8-F1
#
_cell.length_a   1.000
_cell.length_b   1.000
_cell.length_c   1.000
_cell.angle_alpha   90.00
_cell.angle_beta   90.00
_cell.angle_gamma   90.00
#
_symmetry.space_group_name_H-M   'P 1'
#
loop_
_entity.id
_entity.type
_entity.pdbx_description
1 polymer ?
#
loop_
_entity_poly.entity_id
_entity_poly.type
_entity_poly.pdbx_seq_one_letter_code
_entity_poly.pdbx_strand_id
1 'polypeptide(L)'
;MIPADLKPADGRFGCGPSKVRTEQLAALAASGASVMGTSHRQKPVKNLVGRVRSGLADLFSLPEGYQVVLGNGGTTAFWDIAAFGLIRDKSQHLSFGEFSSKFATVTKKAPWLADPSVIKSEVGTYPTAVAEEDADNDK
;
A
#
# COMPACT_ATOMS: atom_id res chain seq x y z
N MET A 1 3.96 23.50 29.95
CA MET A 1 2.65 23.68 29.27
C MET A 1 2.89 24.50 28.00
N ILE A 2 2.34 24.12 26.84
CA ILE A 2 2.48 24.90 25.59
C ILE A 2 1.36 25.96 25.53
N PRO A 3 1.67 27.25 25.27
CA PRO A 3 0.68 28.32 25.08
C PRO A 3 -0.40 27.98 24.05
N ALA A 4 -1.65 28.39 24.29
CA ALA A 4 -2.81 27.97 23.49
C ALA A 4 -2.75 28.46 22.04
N ASP A 5 -2.23 29.66 21.83
CA ASP A 5 -1.97 30.32 20.55
C ASP A 5 -0.85 29.67 19.72
N LEU A 6 0.00 28.85 20.36
CA LEU A 6 1.04 28.06 19.70
C LEU A 6 0.64 26.61 19.40
N LYS A 7 -0.57 26.19 19.82
CA LYS A 7 -1.03 24.83 19.57
C LYS A 7 -1.46 24.68 18.11
N PRO A 8 -1.17 23.53 17.48
CA PRO A 8 -1.71 23.23 16.17
C PRO A 8 -3.23 23.09 16.27
N ALA A 9 -3.95 23.44 15.19
CA ALA A 9 -5.39 23.25 15.10
C ALA A 9 -5.82 21.76 15.25
N ASP A 10 -4.90 20.82 15.01
CA ASP A 10 -5.10 19.40 15.21
C ASP A 10 -3.81 18.74 15.70
N GLY A 11 -3.88 17.96 16.77
CA GLY A 11 -2.72 17.33 17.40
C GLY A 11 -2.34 15.95 16.85
N ARG A 12 -3.03 15.46 15.81
CA ARG A 12 -2.85 14.09 15.29
C ARG A 12 -1.72 14.00 14.26
N PHE A 13 -0.48 13.89 14.74
CA PHE A 13 0.75 13.77 13.93
C PHE A 13 1.26 12.33 13.72
N GLY A 14 0.41 11.31 13.95
CA GLY A 14 0.79 9.91 13.77
C GLY A 14 1.10 9.54 12.32
N CYS A 15 2.08 8.66 12.12
CA CYS A 15 2.53 8.18 10.81
C CYS A 15 1.75 6.94 10.29
N GLY A 16 0.59 6.64 10.88
CA GLY A 16 -0.23 5.48 10.55
C GLY A 16 -0.67 4.72 11.81
N PRO A 17 -1.97 4.75 12.19
CA PRO A 17 -3.02 5.63 11.67
C PRO A 17 -2.68 7.12 11.80
N SER A 18 -3.29 7.96 10.96
CA SER A 18 -3.02 9.40 10.88
C SER A 18 -4.33 10.22 10.95
N LYS A 19 -4.22 11.56 10.87
CA LYS A 19 -5.36 12.47 10.93
C LYS A 19 -6.39 12.17 9.85
N VAL A 20 -7.62 11.85 10.26
CA VAL A 20 -8.82 11.89 9.41
C VAL A 20 -9.51 13.24 9.62
N ARG A 21 -9.79 13.96 8.53
CA ARG A 21 -10.42 15.29 8.59
C ARG A 21 -11.87 15.19 9.05
N THR A 22 -12.36 16.20 9.78
CA THR A 22 -13.71 16.18 10.38
C THR A 22 -14.80 16.04 9.32
N GLU A 23 -14.65 16.73 8.19
CA GLU A 23 -15.58 16.67 7.06
C GLU A 23 -15.62 15.28 6.38
N GLN A 24 -14.53 14.51 6.43
CA GLN A 24 -14.52 13.13 5.90
C GLN A 24 -15.35 12.21 6.80
N LEU A 25 -15.26 12.38 8.13
CA LEU A 25 -16.11 11.64 9.07
C LEU A 25 -17.58 12.05 8.93
N ALA A 26 -17.86 13.34 8.74
CA ALA A 26 -19.21 13.83 8.50
C ALA A 26 -19.81 13.26 7.20
N ALA A 27 -19.01 13.15 6.13
CA ALA A 27 -19.45 12.55 4.87
C ALA A 27 -19.81 11.06 5.00
N LEU A 28 -19.08 10.32 5.85
CA LEU A 28 -19.41 8.94 6.20
C LEU A 28 -20.74 8.85 6.94
N ALA A 29 -20.95 9.70 7.96
CA ALA A 29 -22.20 9.73 8.73
C ALA A 29 -23.41 10.15 7.88
N ALA A 30 -23.20 11.01 6.90
CA ALA A 30 -24.23 11.45 5.96
C ALA A 30 -24.47 10.40 4.85
N SER A 31 -23.88 10.60 3.68
CA SER A 31 -24.12 9.74 2.51
C SER A 31 -23.56 8.33 2.66
N GLY A 32 -22.45 8.17 3.39
CA GLY A 32 -21.78 6.87 3.57
C GLY A 32 -22.62 5.86 4.35
N ALA A 33 -23.47 6.32 5.28
CA ALA A 33 -24.34 5.45 6.08
C ALA A 33 -25.27 4.59 5.21
N SER A 34 -25.65 5.08 4.03
CA SER A 34 -26.55 4.37 3.10
C SER A 34 -26.00 3.05 2.56
N VAL A 35 -24.67 2.86 2.54
CA VAL A 35 -24.04 1.62 2.08
C VAL A 35 -23.64 0.69 3.22
N MET A 36 -23.57 1.21 4.45
CA MET A 36 -23.16 0.44 5.63
C MET A 36 -24.22 -0.64 5.94
N GLY A 37 -23.78 -1.86 6.22
CA GLY A 37 -24.69 -2.99 6.49
C GLY A 37 -25.39 -3.55 5.24
N THR A 38 -25.09 -3.05 4.04
CA THR A 38 -25.62 -3.57 2.78
C THR A 38 -24.67 -4.57 2.12
N SER A 39 -25.18 -5.38 1.18
CA SER A 39 -24.36 -6.39 0.51
C SER A 39 -23.33 -5.78 -0.46
N HIS A 40 -22.07 -6.19 -0.31
CA HIS A 40 -20.97 -5.79 -1.21
C HIS A 40 -21.14 -6.26 -2.67
N ARG A 41 -22.02 -7.23 -2.91
CA ARG A 41 -22.32 -7.74 -4.26
C ARG A 41 -23.33 -6.89 -5.01
N GLN A 42 -24.00 -5.97 -4.31
CA GLN A 42 -25.07 -5.14 -4.84
C GLN A 42 -24.56 -3.81 -5.39
N LYS A 43 -25.37 -3.19 -6.24
CA LYS A 43 -25.04 -1.95 -6.97
C LYS A 43 -24.52 -0.82 -6.09
N PRO A 44 -25.08 -0.52 -4.89
CA PRO A 44 -24.60 0.59 -4.07
C PRO A 44 -23.12 0.47 -3.69
N VAL A 45 -22.70 -0.69 -3.18
CA VAL A 45 -21.30 -0.91 -2.79
C VAL A 45 -20.39 -1.08 -4.01
N LYS A 46 -20.86 -1.76 -5.07
CA LYS A 46 -20.09 -1.87 -6.33
C LYS A 46 -19.79 -0.49 -6.94
N ASN A 47 -20.76 0.42 -6.92
CA ASN A 47 -20.56 1.79 -7.38
C ASN A 47 -19.55 2.55 -6.52
N LEU A 48 -19.56 2.34 -5.20
CA LEU A 48 -18.56 2.92 -4.31
C LEU A 48 -17.14 2.39 -4.64
N VAL A 49 -16.97 1.09 -4.80
CA VAL A 49 -15.69 0.49 -5.21
C VAL A 49 -15.26 1.01 -6.60
N GLY A 50 -16.20 1.11 -7.54
CA GLY A 50 -15.95 1.69 -8.87
C GLY A 50 -15.41 3.12 -8.79
N ARG A 51 -16.02 3.97 -7.95
CA ARG A 51 -15.55 5.35 -7.70
C ARG A 51 -14.16 5.41 -7.08
N VAL A 52 -13.82 4.48 -6.18
CA VAL A 52 -12.46 4.40 -5.61
C VAL A 52 -11.45 4.07 -6.72
N ARG A 53 -11.75 3.07 -7.56
CA ARG A 53 -10.87 2.67 -8.66
C ARG A 53 -10.68 3.78 -9.69
N SER A 54 -11.76 4.42 -10.14
CA SER A 54 -11.66 5.52 -11.12
C SER A 54 -10.97 6.74 -10.52
N GLY A 55 -11.31 7.10 -9.27
CA GLY A 55 -10.68 8.24 -8.61
C GLY A 55 -9.17 8.08 -8.41
N LEU A 56 -8.70 6.85 -8.09
CA LEU A 56 -7.26 6.56 -8.03
C LEU A 56 -6.63 6.53 -9.42
N ALA A 57 -7.33 6.00 -10.42
CA ALA A 57 -6.85 6.00 -11.80
C ALA A 57 -6.62 7.43 -12.32
N ASP A 58 -7.55 8.34 -12.04
CA ASP A 58 -7.47 9.75 -12.42
C ASP A 58 -6.39 10.48 -11.61
N LEU A 59 -6.38 10.30 -10.28
CA LEU A 59 -5.42 10.96 -9.37
C LEU A 59 -3.96 10.67 -9.73
N PHE A 60 -3.67 9.43 -10.13
CA PHE A 60 -2.33 9.00 -10.51
C PHE A 60 -2.07 9.04 -12.02
N SER A 61 -3.05 9.46 -12.84
CA SER A 61 -2.94 9.51 -14.31
C SER A 61 -2.45 8.17 -14.88
N LEU A 62 -3.14 7.08 -14.53
CA LEU A 62 -2.70 5.72 -14.86
C LEU A 62 -2.47 5.56 -16.38
N PRO A 63 -1.33 4.99 -16.80
CA PRO A 63 -1.10 4.63 -18.19
C PRO A 63 -2.12 3.59 -18.70
N GLU A 64 -2.25 3.50 -20.01
CA GLU A 64 -3.06 2.45 -20.63
C GLU A 64 -2.59 1.05 -20.17
N GLY A 65 -3.55 0.15 -19.91
CA GLY A 65 -3.29 -1.21 -19.43
C GLY A 65 -3.10 -1.34 -17.92
N TYR A 66 -2.87 -0.24 -17.18
CA TYR A 66 -2.73 -0.29 -15.72
C TYR A 66 -4.09 -0.45 -15.02
N GLN A 67 -4.10 -1.15 -13.89
CA GLN A 67 -5.33 -1.43 -13.14
C GLN A 67 -5.17 -1.11 -11.66
N VAL A 68 -6.22 -0.50 -11.08
CA VAL A 68 -6.38 -0.43 -9.63
C VAL A 68 -7.00 -1.74 -9.14
N VAL A 69 -6.25 -2.50 -8.35
CA VAL A 69 -6.66 -3.75 -7.69
C VAL A 69 -6.73 -3.50 -6.18
N LEU A 70 -7.71 -4.10 -5.50
CA LEU A 70 -7.90 -3.95 -4.06
C LEU A 70 -8.30 -5.28 -3.40
N GLY A 71 -7.87 -5.45 -2.16
CA GLY A 71 -8.15 -6.61 -1.33
C GLY A 71 -8.00 -6.28 0.16
N ASN A 72 -8.48 -7.18 1.01
CA ASN A 72 -8.35 -7.04 2.47
C ASN A 72 -6.96 -7.47 2.95
N GLY A 73 -6.51 -6.94 4.08
CA GLY A 73 -5.28 -7.35 4.77
C GLY A 73 -4.13 -6.33 4.75
N GLY A 74 -4.25 -5.27 3.93
CA GLY A 74 -3.25 -4.20 3.87
C GLY A 74 -1.90 -4.64 3.30
N THR A 75 -0.88 -3.80 3.46
CA THR A 75 0.45 -4.01 2.84
C THR A 75 1.11 -5.31 3.27
N THR A 76 0.94 -5.72 4.54
CA THR A 76 1.54 -6.96 5.04
C THR A 76 1.00 -8.19 4.31
N ALA A 77 -0.32 -8.29 4.13
CA ALA A 77 -0.90 -9.39 3.35
C ALA A 77 -0.53 -9.30 1.85
N PHE A 78 -0.39 -8.09 1.32
CA PHE A 78 0.01 -7.90 -0.07
C PHE A 78 1.42 -8.44 -0.36
N TRP A 79 2.36 -8.37 0.58
CA TRP A 79 3.69 -8.96 0.39
C TRP A 79 3.64 -10.48 0.19
N ASP A 80 2.81 -11.20 0.96
CA ASP A 80 2.61 -12.63 0.76
C ASP A 80 1.93 -12.90 -0.60
N ILE A 81 0.88 -12.13 -0.93
CA ILE A 81 0.20 -12.24 -2.23
C ILE A 81 1.17 -12.02 -3.40
N ALA A 82 2.05 -11.02 -3.30
CA ALA A 82 3.05 -10.71 -4.31
C ALA A 82 4.09 -11.84 -4.43
N ALA A 83 4.54 -12.40 -3.31
CA ALA A 83 5.47 -13.54 -3.33
C ALA A 83 4.86 -14.79 -4.02
N PHE A 84 3.56 -15.02 -3.87
CA PHE A 84 2.86 -16.11 -4.55
C PHE A 84 2.49 -15.80 -6.00
N GLY A 85 2.09 -14.57 -6.28
CA GLY A 85 1.41 -14.20 -7.52
C GLY A 85 2.29 -13.49 -8.55
N LEU A 86 3.42 -12.93 -8.14
CA LEU A 86 4.24 -12.05 -8.99
C LEU A 86 5.70 -12.53 -9.15
N ILE A 87 6.24 -13.30 -8.20
CA ILE A 87 7.60 -13.83 -8.27
C ILE A 87 7.57 -15.26 -8.78
N ARG A 88 8.34 -15.56 -9.83
CA ARG A 88 8.45 -16.90 -10.40
C ARG A 88 9.55 -17.71 -9.73
N ASP A 89 10.74 -17.13 -9.57
CA ASP A 89 11.92 -17.83 -9.07
C ASP A 89 12.71 -17.02 -8.04
N LYS A 90 13.24 -15.85 -8.42
CA LYS A 90 14.09 -15.02 -7.55
C LYS A 90 13.75 -13.54 -7.68
N SER A 91 13.81 -12.80 -6.58
CA SER A 91 13.59 -11.35 -6.55
C SER A 91 14.79 -10.57 -6.01
N GLN A 92 14.96 -9.33 -6.47
CA GLN A 92 15.88 -8.35 -5.88
C GLN A 92 15.10 -7.38 -4.98
N HIS A 93 15.61 -7.14 -3.77
CA HIS A 93 15.02 -6.21 -2.81
C HIS A 93 16.02 -5.12 -2.41
N LEU A 94 15.56 -3.87 -2.47
CA LEU A 94 16.27 -2.72 -1.92
C LEU A 94 15.84 -2.51 -0.47
N SER A 95 16.75 -2.62 0.50
CA SER A 95 16.46 -2.58 1.93
C SER A 95 17.14 -1.40 2.63
N PHE A 96 16.37 -0.39 3.00
CA PHE A 96 16.84 0.88 3.57
C PHE A 96 15.93 1.41 4.69
N GLY A 97 15.14 0.53 5.29
CA GLY A 97 14.26 0.83 6.42
C GLY A 97 13.30 -0.31 6.77
N GLU A 98 12.53 -0.11 7.84
CA GLU A 98 11.67 -1.12 8.49
C GLU A 98 10.69 -1.83 7.54
N PHE A 99 10.10 -1.12 6.58
CA PHE A 99 9.12 -1.73 5.66
C PHE A 99 9.78 -2.44 4.49
N SER A 100 10.87 -1.87 3.95
CA SER A 100 11.58 -2.45 2.81
C SER A 100 12.23 -3.81 3.14
N SER A 101 12.70 -3.99 4.38
CA SER A 101 13.28 -5.26 4.84
C SER A 101 12.25 -6.37 5.07
N LYS A 102 10.97 -6.02 5.31
CA LYS A 102 9.91 -6.99 5.57
C LYS A 102 9.54 -7.79 4.34
N PHE A 103 9.43 -7.15 3.17
CA PHE A 103 9.13 -7.91 1.94
C PHE A 103 10.27 -8.87 1.56
N ALA A 104 11.54 -8.45 1.71
CA ALA A 104 12.69 -9.33 1.52
C ALA A 104 12.67 -10.53 2.48
N THR A 105 12.14 -10.35 3.70
CA THR A 105 11.98 -11.44 4.67
C THR A 105 10.87 -12.40 4.27
N VAL A 106 9.78 -11.90 3.68
CA VAL A 106 8.68 -12.73 3.16
C VAL A 106 9.19 -13.62 2.03
N THR A 107 9.88 -13.06 1.04
CA THR A 107 10.40 -13.82 -0.12
C THR A 107 11.47 -14.81 0.29
N LYS A 108 12.39 -14.44 1.19
CA LYS A 108 13.38 -15.37 1.75
C LYS A 108 12.78 -16.56 2.50
N LYS A 109 11.59 -16.39 3.10
CA LYS A 109 10.89 -17.46 3.83
C LYS A 109 9.98 -18.30 2.94
N ALA A 110 9.76 -17.92 1.68
CA ALA A 110 8.93 -18.66 0.75
C ALA A 110 9.71 -19.89 0.24
N PRO A 111 9.32 -21.13 0.60
CA PRO A 111 10.12 -22.33 0.34
C PRO A 111 10.21 -22.72 -1.15
N TRP A 112 9.43 -22.10 -2.03
CA TRP A 112 9.46 -22.34 -3.48
C TRP A 112 10.28 -21.30 -4.26
N LEU A 113 10.74 -20.23 -3.61
CA LEU A 113 11.58 -19.20 -4.24
C LEU A 113 13.05 -19.47 -3.95
N ALA A 114 13.91 -19.08 -4.88
CA ALA A 114 15.34 -18.99 -4.64
C ALA A 114 15.67 -17.87 -3.63
N ASP A 115 16.87 -17.91 -3.06
CA ASP A 115 17.32 -16.88 -2.12
C ASP A 115 17.29 -15.49 -2.80
N PRO A 116 16.57 -14.50 -2.23
CA PRO A 116 16.47 -13.19 -2.84
C PRO A 116 17.80 -12.43 -2.75
N SER A 117 18.09 -11.63 -3.76
CA SER A 117 19.16 -10.63 -3.67
C SER A 117 18.68 -9.45 -2.82
N VAL A 118 19.52 -8.97 -1.90
CA VAL A 118 19.19 -7.86 -1.00
C VAL A 118 20.29 -6.82 -1.00
N ILE A 119 20.02 -5.64 -1.59
CA ILE A 119 20.94 -4.50 -1.60
C ILE A 119 20.53 -3.57 -0.45
N LYS A 120 21.46 -3.33 0.49
CA LYS A 120 21.21 -2.54 1.70
C LYS A 120 21.81 -1.15 1.62
N SER A 121 21.17 -0.18 2.25
CA SER A 121 21.76 1.12 2.56
C SER A 121 21.31 1.62 3.94
N GLU A 122 21.96 2.66 4.45
CA GLU A 122 21.63 3.27 5.73
C GLU A 122 20.25 3.92 5.73
N VAL A 123 19.59 3.95 6.89
CA VAL A 123 18.27 4.59 7.03
C VAL A 123 18.36 6.08 6.68
N GLY A 124 17.42 6.57 5.87
CA GLY A 124 17.44 7.94 5.35
C GLY A 124 18.20 8.10 4.03
N THR A 125 18.78 7.01 3.50
CA THR A 125 19.36 6.93 2.16
C THR A 125 18.58 5.94 1.28
N TYR A 126 18.99 5.75 0.02
CA TYR A 126 18.42 4.73 -0.86
C TYR A 126 19.52 4.05 -1.69
N PRO A 127 19.49 2.71 -1.88
CA PRO A 127 20.36 2.03 -2.83
C PRO A 127 19.74 2.09 -4.24
N THR A 128 20.51 1.69 -5.26
CA THR A 128 20.04 1.57 -6.64
C THR A 128 19.92 0.09 -7.01
N ALA A 129 18.88 -0.25 -7.77
CA ALA A 129 18.73 -1.59 -8.33
C ALA A 129 19.82 -1.90 -9.35
N VAL A 130 20.23 -3.16 -9.41
CA VAL A 130 21.25 -3.64 -10.36
C VAL A 130 20.64 -4.78 -11.16
N ALA A 131 20.82 -4.78 -12.48
CA ALA A 131 20.36 -5.88 -13.31
C ALA A 131 21.05 -7.19 -12.91
N GLU A 132 20.27 -8.22 -12.62
CA GLU A 132 20.73 -9.58 -12.32
C GLU A 132 20.07 -10.53 -13.32
N GLU A 133 20.86 -11.40 -13.96
CA GLU A 133 20.35 -12.33 -14.98
C GLU A 133 19.34 -13.35 -14.42
N ASP A 134 19.49 -13.69 -13.14
CA ASP A 134 18.68 -14.69 -12.44
C ASP A 134 17.54 -14.07 -11.63
N ALA A 135 17.40 -12.74 -11.57
CA ALA A 135 16.29 -12.08 -10.89
C ALA A 135 15.11 -11.83 -11.84
N ASP A 136 13.91 -12.14 -11.38
CA ASP A 136 12.68 -11.72 -12.03
C ASP A 136 12.60 -10.20 -12.00
N ASN A 137 12.62 -9.60 -13.19
CA ASN A 137 12.38 -8.18 -13.39
C ASN A 137 11.05 -8.00 -14.12
N ASP A 138 10.33 -6.91 -13.81
CA ASP A 138 9.19 -6.49 -14.63
C ASP A 138 9.64 -6.42 -16.10
N LYS A 139 8.91 -7.11 -16.98
CA LYS A 139 9.17 -7.12 -18.42
C LYS A 139 8.87 -5.77 -19.05
#